data_AF-A0A2H9QT35-F1
#
_entry.id   AF-A0A2H9QT35-F1
#
_cell.length_a   1.000
_cell.length_b   1.000
_cell.length_c   1.000
_cell.angle_alpha   90.00
_cell.angle_beta   90.00
_cell.angle_gamma   90.00
#
_symmetry.space_group_name_H-M   'P 1'
#
loop_
_entity.id
_entity.type
_entity.pdbx_description
1 polymer ?
#
loop_
_entity_poly.entity_id
_entity_poly.type
_entity_poly.pdbx_seq_one_letter_code
_entity_poly.pdbx_strand_id
1 'polypeptide(L)'
;MVEDLHRNIFQPYGGRLLEDDVTKALVNVLDKCNRKKVLKPFLKGIIPKISFPDNLESIKFSMQETPADKAKKSKTKYVVGISPEINGGEKKNSVDKKMEKKVNFLSKKYEKELDKHEREKTKIEKLIDDADRNIKKLDLPKNFQELFGKNEITNDKLQYAYDVVFRGSRPDAMIWCNDFAILIENKIYGGQIPSQIKRHKKSLEGGVEEIKKSWIKDIYPEIKRIEKGIDVGKKKQEQESKDSFLLKEFREYLEAIELTPFVGFKEEDFLDEEKMNNKIEKLGAAVAEELKKSSKGKYLKYSGRRKNGWYAFSESKKMSNEVNFSIYQEGLEFCVQLHLKINGEFGKRLKEELENDRGREDFDKILIELPDGDYYSGEITIMGLEEFQRQYTGDLYTVVTKYVKKNAYKGGKTYHERVEVRLKTIREMIIANVKEKKPSWFKIDYKIQAQKAEEKGADIIKDIVSIITKDLWPMYEFIVKE
;
A
#
# COMPACT_ATOMS: atom_id res chain seq x y z
N MET A 1 29.33 -13.72 14.63
CA MET A 1 28.16 -13.60 15.55
C MET A 1 27.22 -12.48 15.07
N VAL A 2 26.75 -12.55 13.82
CA VAL A 2 25.70 -11.70 13.24
C VAL A 2 24.83 -12.62 12.39
N GLU A 3 24.22 -13.61 13.04
CA GLU A 3 23.24 -14.49 12.42
C GLU A 3 21.94 -14.35 13.21
N ASP A 4 20.85 -14.15 12.47
CA ASP A 4 19.45 -14.27 12.89
C ASP A 4 18.78 -13.18 13.75
N LEU A 5 18.84 -11.91 13.29
CA LEU A 5 17.81 -10.91 13.61
C LEU A 5 16.61 -10.93 12.66
N HIS A 6 16.72 -11.55 11.48
CA HIS A 6 15.68 -11.49 10.44
C HIS A 6 14.68 -12.65 10.46
N ARG A 7 15.01 -13.82 11.05
CA ARG A 7 14.16 -15.03 10.90
C ARG A 7 13.01 -15.20 11.90
N ASN A 8 12.97 -14.45 13.00
CA ASN A 8 11.92 -14.58 14.03
C ASN A 8 10.77 -13.57 13.92
N ILE A 9 10.73 -12.74 12.86
CA ILE A 9 9.70 -11.68 12.68
C ILE A 9 8.54 -12.15 11.77
N PHE A 10 8.68 -13.25 11.02
CA PHE A 10 7.79 -13.54 9.88
C PHE A 10 7.07 -14.90 9.95
N GLN A 11 6.35 -15.19 11.04
CA GLN A 11 5.32 -16.25 11.02
C GLN A 11 3.91 -15.62 10.89
N PRO A 12 2.99 -16.23 10.10
CA PRO A 12 1.66 -15.68 9.84
C PRO A 12 0.72 -15.97 11.02
N TYR A 13 0.96 -15.32 12.15
CA TYR A 13 0.04 -15.25 13.27
C TYR A 13 -0.63 -13.86 13.25
N GLY A 14 -1.92 -13.82 13.59
CA GLY A 14 -2.86 -12.75 13.20
C GLY A 14 -2.42 -11.29 13.43
N GLY A 15 -3.11 -10.36 12.76
CA GLY A 15 -2.73 -8.95 12.60
C GLY A 15 -2.31 -8.16 13.86
N ARG A 16 -2.59 -8.65 15.07
CA ARG A 16 -2.05 -8.07 16.31
C ARG A 16 -0.52 -8.15 16.41
N LEU A 17 0.11 -9.23 15.95
CA LEU A 17 1.58 -9.31 15.98
C LEU A 17 2.20 -8.28 15.05
N LEU A 18 1.62 -8.11 13.87
CA LEU A 18 2.07 -7.11 12.92
C LEU A 18 1.84 -5.68 13.45
N GLU A 19 0.76 -5.42 14.21
CA GLU A 19 0.58 -4.14 14.93
C GLU A 19 1.71 -3.86 15.92
N ASP A 20 2.08 -4.88 16.70
CA ASP A 20 3.13 -4.81 17.71
C ASP A 20 4.51 -4.64 17.06
N ASP A 21 4.81 -5.38 16.00
CA ASP A 21 6.09 -5.33 15.29
C ASP A 21 6.32 -3.96 14.64
N VAL A 22 5.27 -3.36 14.07
CA VAL A 22 5.35 -2.01 13.50
C VAL A 22 5.62 -0.96 14.56
N THR A 23 4.90 -1.04 15.69
CA THR A 23 5.12 -0.13 16.81
C THR A 23 6.54 -0.27 17.36
N LYS A 24 6.99 -1.52 17.52
CA LYS A 24 8.33 -1.85 18.01
C LYS A 24 9.42 -1.34 17.08
N ALA A 25 9.25 -1.52 15.77
CA ALA A 25 10.17 -1.00 14.76
C ALA A 25 10.26 0.52 14.81
N LEU A 26 9.13 1.23 14.90
CA LEU A 26 9.10 2.69 15.08
C LEU A 26 9.86 3.11 16.35
N VAL A 27 9.55 2.50 17.49
CA VAL A 27 10.19 2.81 18.77
C VAL A 27 11.70 2.55 18.72
N ASN A 28 12.12 1.44 18.13
CA ASN A 28 13.54 1.11 17.98
C ASN A 28 14.29 2.14 17.14
N VAL A 29 13.71 2.59 16.01
CA VAL A 29 14.30 3.66 15.18
C VAL A 29 14.45 4.94 16.00
N LEU A 30 13.40 5.32 16.71
CA LEU A 30 13.39 6.54 17.52
C LEU A 30 14.37 6.49 18.72
N ASP A 31 14.57 5.32 19.33
CA ASP A 31 15.51 5.13 20.44
C ASP A 31 16.97 5.01 19.98
N LYS A 32 17.23 4.37 18.83
CA LYS A 32 18.60 4.08 18.35
C LYS A 32 19.20 5.16 17.46
N CYS A 33 18.39 6.08 16.94
CA CYS A 33 18.85 7.23 16.17
C CYS A 33 19.24 8.42 17.06
N ASN A 34 19.98 9.37 16.50
CA ASN A 34 20.33 10.60 17.19
C ASN A 34 19.06 11.38 17.63
N ARG A 35 18.89 11.56 18.94
CA ARG A 35 17.67 12.16 19.49
C ARG A 35 17.42 13.60 19.05
N LYS A 36 18.49 14.38 18.81
CA LYS A 36 18.38 15.77 18.35
C LYS A 36 18.02 15.88 16.87
N LYS A 37 18.54 14.98 16.04
CA LYS A 37 18.31 14.97 14.58
C LYS A 37 17.08 14.19 14.14
N VAL A 38 16.66 13.18 14.92
CA VAL A 38 15.57 12.26 14.54
C VAL A 38 14.39 12.36 15.51
N LEU A 39 14.57 11.95 16.78
CA LEU A 39 13.47 11.89 17.75
C LEU A 39 12.76 13.23 17.93
N LYS A 40 13.52 14.31 18.18
CA LYS A 40 12.95 15.64 18.42
C LYS A 40 12.21 16.19 17.20
N PRO A 41 12.79 16.20 15.98
CA PRO A 41 12.06 16.59 14.77
C PRO A 41 10.81 15.74 14.54
N PHE A 42 10.91 14.41 14.66
CA PHE A 42 9.79 13.50 14.47
C PHE A 42 8.64 13.82 15.43
N LEU A 43 8.91 13.83 16.74
CA LEU A 43 7.88 14.13 17.73
C LEU A 43 7.31 15.54 17.57
N LYS A 44 8.10 16.53 17.11
CA LYS A 44 7.60 17.88 16.82
C LYS A 44 6.71 17.91 15.57
N GLY A 45 7.02 17.13 14.54
CA GLY A 45 6.17 16.98 13.35
C GLY A 45 4.85 16.28 13.64
N ILE A 46 4.87 15.29 14.54
CA ILE A 46 3.65 14.58 14.96
C ILE A 46 2.84 15.36 16.00
N ILE A 47 3.51 16.01 16.95
CA ILE A 47 2.91 16.76 18.07
C ILE A 47 3.51 18.18 18.10
N PRO A 48 2.99 19.14 17.30
CA PRO A 48 3.58 20.47 17.19
C PRO A 48 3.69 21.24 18.51
N LYS A 49 2.80 20.98 19.46
CA LYS A 49 2.76 21.63 20.77
C LYS A 49 3.67 20.99 21.83
N ILE A 50 4.37 19.91 21.51
CA ILE A 50 5.21 19.22 22.49
C ILE A 50 6.38 20.13 22.93
N SER A 51 6.61 20.13 24.24
CA SER A 51 7.74 20.79 24.91
C SER A 51 8.77 19.73 25.29
N PHE A 52 10.01 19.92 24.86
CA PHE A 52 11.08 18.96 25.13
C PHE A 52 11.90 19.36 26.36
N PRO A 53 12.41 18.39 27.14
CA PRO A 53 13.41 18.66 28.16
C PRO A 53 14.73 19.14 27.52
N ASP A 54 15.53 19.89 28.29
CA ASP A 54 16.88 20.29 27.86
C ASP A 54 17.77 19.06 27.62
N ASN A 55 17.65 18.05 28.49
CA ASN A 55 18.32 16.77 28.34
C ASN A 55 17.43 15.73 27.65
N LEU A 56 17.65 15.51 26.36
CA LEU A 56 16.90 14.52 25.57
C LEU A 56 17.13 13.07 26.01
N GLU A 57 18.23 12.75 26.72
CA GLU A 57 18.51 11.39 27.25
C GLU A 57 17.58 10.99 28.40
N SER A 58 16.88 11.98 28.98
CA SER A 58 15.84 11.73 29.98
C SER A 58 14.59 11.07 29.40
N ILE A 59 14.38 11.12 28.08
CA ILE A 59 13.24 10.49 27.40
C ILE A 59 13.41 8.97 27.44
N LYS A 60 12.36 8.26 27.86
CA LYS A 60 12.33 6.81 27.97
C LYS A 60 11.29 6.23 27.01
N PHE A 61 11.54 4.98 26.62
CA PHE A 61 10.67 4.20 25.75
C PHE A 61 10.26 2.93 26.50
N SER A 62 9.01 2.51 26.35
CA SER A 62 8.55 1.19 26.78
C SER A 62 7.52 0.63 25.80
N MET A 63 7.41 -0.69 25.76
CA MET A 63 6.48 -1.43 24.90
C MET A 63 5.43 -2.12 25.77
N GLN A 64 4.14 -2.02 25.39
CA GLN A 64 3.04 -2.79 25.99
C GLN A 64 2.95 -2.73 27.53
N GLU A 65 3.42 -1.65 28.14
CA GLU A 65 3.39 -1.44 29.59
C GLU A 65 2.21 -0.57 30.01
N THR A 66 1.60 -0.90 31.15
CA THR A 66 0.66 0.01 31.80
C THR A 66 1.39 1.31 32.16
N PRO A 67 0.78 2.50 31.97
CA PRO A 67 1.47 3.75 32.26
C PRO A 67 2.02 3.78 33.68
N ALA A 68 3.35 3.85 33.78
CA ALA A 68 4.01 3.97 35.06
C ALA A 68 3.58 5.26 35.75
N ASP A 69 3.62 5.30 37.09
CA ASP A 69 3.25 6.48 37.87
C ASP A 69 4.05 7.73 37.47
N LYS A 70 5.24 7.55 36.87
CA LYS A 70 6.03 8.65 36.32
C LYS A 70 5.39 9.29 35.09
N ALA A 71 4.84 8.50 34.17
CA ALA A 71 4.12 9.01 33.00
C ALA A 71 2.82 9.72 33.40
N LYS A 72 2.15 9.24 34.45
CA LYS A 72 0.99 9.93 35.04
C LYS A 72 1.35 11.28 35.68
N LYS A 73 2.59 11.47 36.10
CA LYS A 73 3.09 12.73 36.68
C LYS A 73 3.66 13.70 35.66
N SER A 74 3.75 13.33 34.38
CA SER A 74 4.26 14.20 33.33
C SER A 74 3.39 15.45 33.17
N LYS A 75 4.01 16.61 32.91
CA LYS A 75 3.32 17.91 32.80
C LYS A 75 2.29 17.94 31.68
N THR A 76 2.65 17.41 30.51
CA THR A 76 1.78 17.31 29.34
C THR A 76 1.58 15.85 28.95
N LYS A 77 0.40 15.51 28.43
CA LYS A 77 0.01 14.12 28.21
C LYS A 77 -0.73 13.98 26.90
N TYR A 78 -0.30 13.00 26.11
CA TYR A 78 -0.81 12.75 24.76
C TYR A 78 -1.19 11.28 24.60
N VAL A 79 -2.27 11.03 23.87
CA VAL A 79 -2.57 9.72 23.31
C VAL A 79 -2.57 9.87 21.79
N VAL A 80 -1.63 9.21 21.13
CA VAL A 80 -1.44 9.23 19.68
C VAL A 80 -2.01 7.94 19.10
N GLY A 81 -3.15 8.04 18.43
CA GLY A 81 -3.72 6.95 17.64
C GLY A 81 -3.17 7.00 16.22
N ILE A 82 -2.45 5.97 15.78
CA ILE A 82 -1.92 5.82 14.43
C ILE A 82 -2.72 4.74 13.69
N SER A 83 -3.31 5.05 12.55
CA SER A 83 -4.07 4.08 11.74
C SER A 83 -3.66 4.17 10.27
N PRO A 84 -3.98 3.16 9.44
CA PRO A 84 -3.92 3.34 8.00
C PRO A 84 -5.04 4.32 7.67
N GLU A 85 -4.72 5.42 7.03
CA GLU A 85 -5.09 5.43 5.62
C GLU A 85 -6.55 5.28 5.23
N ILE A 86 -7.59 5.48 6.07
CA ILE A 86 -8.95 5.48 5.55
C ILE A 86 -9.10 6.80 4.80
N ASN A 87 -8.82 6.75 3.49
CA ASN A 87 -9.08 7.82 2.55
C ASN A 87 -10.36 8.54 2.96
N GLY A 88 -10.22 9.80 3.38
CA GLY A 88 -11.26 10.66 3.95
C GLY A 88 -12.33 11.01 2.93
N GLY A 89 -13.03 10.01 2.43
CA GLY A 89 -14.23 10.12 1.65
C GLY A 89 -15.14 8.98 2.09
N GLU A 90 -16.24 9.33 2.76
CA GLU A 90 -17.28 8.44 3.27
C GLU A 90 -18.04 7.65 2.19
N LYS A 91 -17.43 7.32 1.04
CA LYS A 91 -17.95 6.28 0.15
C LYS A 91 -17.45 4.94 0.62
N LYS A 92 -18.01 4.52 1.77
CA LYS A 92 -17.91 3.16 2.31
C LYS A 92 -18.33 2.18 1.20
N ASN A 93 -17.40 1.36 0.72
CA ASN A 93 -17.75 0.24 -0.16
C ASN A 93 -18.80 -0.63 0.55
N SER A 94 -19.71 -1.27 -0.19
CA SER A 94 -20.76 -2.11 0.41
C SER A 94 -20.18 -3.28 1.22
N VAL A 95 -18.98 -3.74 0.86
CA VAL A 95 -18.19 -4.73 1.60
C VAL A 95 -17.75 -4.13 2.94
N ASP A 96 -17.22 -2.90 2.95
CA ASP A 96 -16.84 -2.19 4.17
C ASP A 96 -18.05 -1.86 5.04
N LYS A 97 -19.21 -1.49 4.49
CA LYS A 97 -20.44 -1.32 5.28
C LYS A 97 -20.89 -2.63 5.93
N LYS A 98 -20.73 -3.77 5.27
CA LYS A 98 -21.09 -5.08 5.84
C LYS A 98 -20.08 -5.50 6.91
N MET A 99 -18.80 -5.28 6.67
CA MET A 99 -17.73 -5.56 7.62
C MET A 99 -17.82 -4.62 8.83
N GLU A 100 -18.03 -3.33 8.63
CA GLU A 100 -18.24 -2.33 9.66
C GLU A 100 -19.55 -2.56 10.42
N LYS A 101 -20.66 -2.94 9.77
CA LYS A 101 -21.87 -3.36 10.49
C LYS A 101 -21.61 -4.60 11.34
N LYS A 102 -20.83 -5.55 10.84
CA LYS A 102 -20.43 -6.75 11.59
C LYS A 102 -19.48 -6.41 12.73
N VAL A 103 -18.50 -5.52 12.51
CA VAL A 103 -17.56 -5.03 13.53
C VAL A 103 -18.32 -4.21 14.56
N ASN A 104 -19.15 -3.24 14.19
CA ASN A 104 -19.98 -2.47 15.12
C ASN A 104 -20.98 -3.34 15.88
N PHE A 105 -21.56 -4.36 15.24
CA PHE A 105 -22.40 -5.35 15.91
C PHE A 105 -21.60 -6.16 16.93
N LEU A 106 -20.42 -6.65 16.54
CA LEU A 106 -19.52 -7.38 17.43
C LEU A 106 -19.00 -6.48 18.55
N SER A 107 -18.59 -5.24 18.27
CA SER A 107 -18.15 -4.25 19.25
C SER A 107 -19.27 -3.92 20.23
N LYS A 108 -20.51 -3.68 19.79
CA LYS A 108 -21.66 -3.48 20.70
C LYS A 108 -21.98 -4.73 21.51
N LYS A 109 -21.83 -5.93 20.91
CA LYS A 109 -21.99 -7.20 21.63
C LYS A 109 -20.90 -7.34 22.70
N TYR A 110 -19.64 -7.04 22.35
CA TYR A 110 -18.49 -7.05 23.25
C TYR A 110 -18.61 -5.98 24.33
N GLU A 111 -19.10 -4.78 24.04
CA GLU A 111 -19.36 -3.72 25.02
C GLU A 111 -20.44 -4.16 26.02
N LYS A 112 -21.52 -4.81 25.56
CA LYS A 112 -22.53 -5.37 26.47
C LYS A 112 -21.97 -6.51 27.33
N GLU A 113 -21.13 -7.37 26.76
CA GLU A 113 -20.43 -8.43 27.50
C GLU A 113 -19.40 -7.82 28.47
N LEU A 114 -18.71 -6.75 28.10
CA LEU A 114 -17.80 -5.99 28.97
C LEU A 114 -18.56 -5.31 30.11
N ASP A 115 -19.69 -4.66 29.84
CA ASP A 115 -20.56 -4.07 30.87
C ASP A 115 -21.09 -5.16 31.81
N LYS A 116 -21.44 -6.34 31.28
CA LYS A 116 -21.85 -7.50 32.07
C LYS A 116 -20.69 -8.00 32.94
N HIS A 117 -19.49 -8.11 32.37
CA HIS A 117 -18.28 -8.49 33.09
C HIS A 117 -17.83 -7.42 34.09
N GLU A 118 -18.04 -6.13 33.83
CA GLU A 118 -17.77 -5.05 34.79
C GLU A 118 -18.77 -5.11 35.94
N ARG A 119 -20.05 -5.39 35.69
CA ARG A 119 -21.04 -5.63 36.77
C ARG A 119 -20.72 -6.90 37.56
N GLU A 120 -20.31 -7.96 36.90
CA GLU A 120 -19.83 -9.19 37.55
C GLU A 120 -18.54 -8.93 38.32
N LYS A 121 -17.61 -8.14 37.79
CA LYS A 121 -16.41 -7.67 38.48
C LYS A 121 -16.78 -6.88 39.71
N THR A 122 -17.71 -5.92 39.65
CA THR A 122 -18.17 -5.19 40.85
C THR A 122 -18.83 -6.10 41.87
N LYS A 123 -19.54 -7.16 41.43
CA LYS A 123 -20.06 -8.20 42.33
C LYS A 123 -18.94 -9.03 42.93
N ILE A 124 -17.93 -9.42 42.15
CA ILE A 124 -16.77 -10.18 42.59
C ILE A 124 -15.90 -9.33 43.52
N GLU A 125 -15.68 -8.05 43.23
CA GLU A 125 -14.97 -7.10 44.10
C GLU A 125 -15.72 -6.89 45.40
N LYS A 126 -17.05 -6.77 45.38
CA LYS A 126 -17.84 -6.81 46.62
C LYS A 126 -17.68 -8.13 47.37
N LEU A 127 -17.71 -9.25 46.67
CA LEU A 127 -17.52 -10.57 47.27
C LEU A 127 -16.09 -10.76 47.78
N ILE A 128 -15.08 -10.16 47.15
CA ILE A 128 -13.69 -10.13 47.58
C ILE A 128 -13.53 -9.20 48.77
N ASP A 129 -14.16 -8.03 48.81
CA ASP A 129 -14.14 -7.12 49.96
C ASP A 129 -14.88 -7.73 51.16
N ASP A 130 -15.99 -8.44 50.90
CA ASP A 130 -16.72 -9.20 51.92
C ASP A 130 -15.92 -10.44 52.34
N ALA A 131 -15.25 -11.11 51.41
CA ALA A 131 -14.36 -12.22 51.70
C ALA A 131 -13.13 -11.73 52.47
N ASP A 132 -12.47 -10.62 52.13
CA ASP A 132 -11.32 -10.04 52.84
C ASP A 132 -11.70 -9.59 54.25
N ARG A 133 -12.91 -9.03 54.41
CA ARG A 133 -13.50 -8.77 55.73
C ARG A 133 -13.70 -10.04 56.55
N ASN A 134 -13.94 -11.17 55.89
CA ASN A 134 -14.10 -12.49 56.51
C ASN A 134 -12.79 -13.32 56.58
N ILE A 135 -11.80 -13.08 55.71
CA ILE A 135 -10.50 -13.77 55.55
C ILE A 135 -9.48 -13.22 56.53
N LYS A 136 -9.66 -11.97 57.03
CA LYS A 136 -9.03 -11.55 58.30
C LYS A 136 -9.38 -12.47 59.49
N LYS A 137 -10.26 -13.46 59.31
CA LYS A 137 -10.53 -14.51 60.31
C LYS A 137 -10.22 -15.95 59.89
N LEU A 138 -9.97 -16.29 58.62
CA LEU A 138 -9.76 -17.70 58.24
C LEU A 138 -8.88 -17.89 56.99
N ASP A 139 -8.03 -18.91 57.04
CA ASP A 139 -7.16 -19.45 55.98
C ASP A 139 -7.98 -19.85 54.73
N LEU A 140 -7.53 -19.39 53.55
CA LEU A 140 -8.23 -19.56 52.28
C LEU A 140 -8.19 -21.01 51.74
N PRO A 141 -9.32 -21.60 51.29
CA PRO A 141 -9.37 -22.96 50.76
C PRO A 141 -9.19 -23.06 49.23
N LYS A 142 -8.76 -24.25 48.79
CA LYS A 142 -8.38 -24.73 47.45
C LYS A 142 -9.39 -24.54 46.29
N ASN A 143 -10.54 -23.90 46.51
CA ASN A 143 -11.68 -23.97 45.60
C ASN A 143 -11.66 -22.93 44.46
N PHE A 144 -10.61 -22.11 44.39
CA PHE A 144 -10.47 -21.10 43.33
C PHE A 144 -10.21 -21.71 41.93
N GLN A 145 -9.76 -22.97 41.87
CA GLN A 145 -9.48 -23.68 40.61
C GLN A 145 -10.73 -24.30 39.95
N GLU A 146 -11.79 -24.60 40.70
CA GLU A 146 -12.97 -25.29 40.16
C GLU A 146 -13.92 -24.37 39.36
N LEU A 147 -13.92 -23.07 39.64
CA LEU A 147 -14.81 -22.10 38.99
C LEU A 147 -14.48 -21.87 37.50
N PHE A 148 -13.30 -22.29 37.03
CA PHE A 148 -12.85 -22.10 35.65
C PHE A 148 -12.69 -23.39 34.85
N GLY A 149 -12.97 -24.56 35.45
CA GLY A 149 -12.65 -25.87 34.86
C GLY A 149 -13.64 -26.45 33.85
N LYS A 150 -14.70 -25.73 33.40
CA LYS A 150 -15.79 -26.34 32.61
C LYS A 150 -16.05 -25.80 31.21
N ASN A 151 -15.33 -24.78 30.74
CA ASN A 151 -15.40 -24.36 29.35
C ASN A 151 -13.98 -24.35 28.79
N GLU A 152 -13.77 -24.86 27.57
CA GLU A 152 -12.51 -24.78 26.80
C GLU A 152 -12.19 -23.32 26.39
N ILE A 153 -12.16 -22.42 27.37
CA ILE A 153 -11.53 -21.13 27.21
C ILE A 153 -10.05 -21.41 27.39
N THR A 154 -9.34 -21.49 26.26
CA THR A 154 -7.88 -21.62 26.27
C THR A 154 -7.29 -20.55 27.20
N ASN A 155 -6.23 -20.90 27.94
CA ASN A 155 -5.58 -20.00 28.91
C ASN A 155 -5.33 -18.60 28.32
N ASP A 156 -5.04 -18.50 27.03
CA ASP A 156 -4.81 -17.23 26.33
C ASP A 156 -6.03 -16.30 26.29
N LYS A 157 -7.24 -16.84 26.14
CA LYS A 157 -8.48 -16.04 26.13
C LYS A 157 -8.86 -15.56 27.52
N LEU A 158 -8.65 -16.40 28.54
CA LEU A 158 -8.83 -16.03 29.95
C LEU A 158 -7.79 -15.00 30.38
N GLN A 159 -6.53 -15.18 29.99
CA GLN A 159 -5.46 -14.22 30.25
C GLN A 159 -5.73 -12.89 29.54
N TYR A 160 -6.22 -12.90 28.30
CA TYR A 160 -6.63 -11.69 27.59
C TYR A 160 -7.80 -10.98 28.26
N ALA A 161 -8.87 -11.70 28.62
CA ALA A 161 -10.00 -11.13 29.34
C ALA A 161 -9.57 -10.57 30.70
N TYR A 162 -8.71 -11.30 31.42
CA TYR A 162 -8.13 -10.86 32.68
C TYR A 162 -7.27 -9.60 32.51
N ASP A 163 -6.41 -9.53 31.49
CA ASP A 163 -5.58 -8.36 31.22
C ASP A 163 -6.44 -7.15 30.81
N VAL A 164 -7.49 -7.35 30.01
CA VAL A 164 -8.45 -6.30 29.61
C VAL A 164 -9.27 -5.79 30.80
N VAL A 165 -9.70 -6.69 31.69
CA VAL A 165 -10.61 -6.37 32.81
C VAL A 165 -9.86 -5.87 34.04
N PHE A 166 -8.66 -6.38 34.33
CA PHE A 166 -7.94 -6.11 35.57
C PHE A 166 -6.67 -5.27 35.40
N ARG A 167 -5.97 -5.32 34.26
CA ARG A 167 -4.65 -4.66 34.12
C ARG A 167 -4.68 -3.29 33.44
N GLY A 168 -5.88 -2.80 33.12
CA GLY A 168 -6.06 -1.54 32.40
C GLY A 168 -5.66 -1.65 30.93
N SER A 169 -5.95 -0.61 30.17
CA SER A 169 -5.60 -0.55 28.75
C SER A 169 -4.08 -0.38 28.62
N ARG A 170 -3.43 -1.34 27.95
CA ARG A 170 -1.99 -1.28 27.62
C ARG A 170 -1.84 -0.66 26.24
N PRO A 171 -1.20 0.50 26.11
CA PRO A 171 -0.86 1.05 24.80
C PRO A 171 0.22 0.18 24.16
N ASP A 172 0.33 0.22 22.83
CA ASP A 172 1.34 -0.58 22.12
C ASP A 172 2.75 -0.09 22.47
N ALA A 173 2.92 1.22 22.66
CA ALA A 173 4.14 1.81 23.19
C ALA A 173 3.89 3.07 24.01
N MET A 174 4.91 3.46 24.76
CA MET A 174 4.95 4.71 25.50
C MET A 174 6.30 5.41 25.33
N ILE A 175 6.25 6.73 25.14
CA ILE A 175 7.43 7.62 25.13
C ILE A 175 7.22 8.67 26.21
N TRP A 176 8.11 8.78 27.18
CA TRP A 176 7.85 9.63 28.35
C TRP A 176 9.11 10.22 29.00
N CYS A 177 8.92 11.36 29.67
CA CYS A 177 9.85 11.99 30.61
C CYS A 177 9.03 12.80 31.64
N ASN A 178 9.69 13.64 32.44
CA ASN A 178 8.96 14.49 33.40
C ASN A 178 8.12 15.58 32.72
N ASP A 179 8.50 16.02 31.51
CA ASP A 179 7.80 17.11 30.81
C ASP A 179 6.60 16.62 29.98
N PHE A 180 6.69 15.40 29.42
CA PHE A 180 5.59 14.82 28.65
C PHE A 180 5.47 13.30 28.79
N ALA A 181 4.27 12.79 28.55
CA ALA A 181 4.00 11.38 28.30
C ALA A 181 3.18 11.21 27.03
N ILE A 182 3.56 10.27 26.17
CA ILE A 182 2.89 9.92 24.93
C ILE A 182 2.56 8.43 24.98
N LEU A 183 1.28 8.08 24.93
CA LEU A 183 0.85 6.70 24.68
C LEU A 183 0.58 6.54 23.18
N ILE A 184 1.14 5.52 22.57
CA ILE A 184 0.94 5.19 21.15
C ILE A 184 0.00 4.00 21.08
N GLU A 185 -1.08 4.17 20.31
CA GLU A 185 -1.98 3.09 19.90
C GLU A 185 -1.93 2.98 18.38
N ASN A 186 -1.42 1.87 17.89
CA ASN A 186 -1.29 1.56 16.49
C ASN A 186 -2.40 0.63 16.02
N LYS A 187 -2.89 0.88 14.81
CA LYS A 187 -3.73 -0.04 14.07
C LYS A 187 -3.14 -0.16 12.67
N ILE A 188 -3.01 -1.37 12.18
CA ILE A 188 -2.59 -1.63 10.79
C ILE A 188 -3.79 -1.93 9.89
N TYR A 189 -4.95 -2.21 10.50
CA TYR A 189 -6.23 -2.37 9.80
C TYR A 189 -7.33 -1.63 10.56
N GLY A 190 -8.19 -0.95 9.80
CA GLY A 190 -9.35 -0.24 10.37
C GLY A 190 -8.98 1.02 11.14
N GLY A 191 -10.01 1.58 11.80
CA GLY A 191 -9.87 2.79 12.59
C GLY A 191 -9.52 2.50 14.05
N GLN A 192 -9.04 3.54 14.73
CA GLN A 192 -8.82 3.54 16.17
C GLN A 192 -10.11 3.20 16.93
N ILE A 193 -10.01 2.33 17.94
CA ILE A 193 -11.16 1.90 18.76
C ILE A 193 -11.41 2.98 19.83
N PRO A 194 -12.54 3.72 19.79
CA PRO A 194 -12.75 4.87 20.68
C PRO A 194 -12.73 4.50 22.17
N SER A 195 -13.24 3.31 22.53
CA SER A 195 -13.25 2.83 23.91
C SER A 195 -11.83 2.56 24.43
N GLN A 196 -10.91 2.08 23.58
CA GLN A 196 -9.51 1.88 23.91
C GLN A 196 -8.79 3.21 24.15
N ILE A 197 -8.97 4.17 23.24
CA ILE A 197 -8.44 5.53 23.40
C ILE A 197 -8.97 6.19 24.69
N LYS A 198 -10.26 6.02 24.99
CA LYS A 198 -10.85 6.52 26.24
C LYS A 198 -10.20 5.91 27.48
N ARG A 199 -9.91 4.60 27.47
CA ARG A 199 -9.21 3.93 28.58
C ARG A 199 -7.77 4.43 28.72
N HIS A 200 -7.04 4.63 27.63
CA HIS A 200 -5.69 5.21 27.64
C HIS A 200 -5.68 6.60 28.28
N LYS A 201 -6.61 7.48 27.88
CA LYS A 201 -6.76 8.80 28.52
C LYS A 201 -7.02 8.70 30.02
N LYS A 202 -7.94 7.80 30.42
CA LYS A 202 -8.25 7.57 31.85
C LYS A 202 -7.01 7.11 32.61
N SER A 203 -6.17 6.26 32.02
CA SER A 203 -4.98 5.70 32.66
C SER A 203 -3.85 6.71 32.92
N LEU A 204 -3.80 7.81 32.16
CA LEU A 204 -2.81 8.87 32.30
C LEU A 204 -3.20 9.94 33.34
N GLU A 205 -4.47 9.99 33.72
CA GLU A 205 -5.07 10.98 34.64
C GLU A 205 -4.95 12.45 34.15
N GLY A 206 -5.92 13.30 34.49
CA GLY A 206 -5.88 14.73 34.16
C GLY A 206 -6.14 15.08 32.69
N GLY A 207 -5.65 16.24 32.24
CA GLY A 207 -5.83 16.74 30.88
C GLY A 207 -4.94 16.00 29.88
N VAL A 208 -5.57 15.20 29.01
CA VAL A 208 -4.87 14.39 27.98
C VAL A 208 -5.35 14.81 26.59
N GLU A 209 -4.43 15.23 25.73
CA GLU A 209 -4.72 15.58 24.34
C GLU A 209 -4.70 14.31 23.45
N GLU A 210 -5.75 14.13 22.65
CA GLU A 210 -5.80 13.05 21.66
C GLU A 210 -5.30 13.55 20.31
N ILE A 211 -4.40 12.80 19.70
CA ILE A 211 -3.83 13.11 18.40
C ILE A 211 -4.09 11.91 17.49
N LYS A 212 -4.75 12.14 16.36
CA LYS A 212 -4.99 11.12 15.35
C LYS A 212 -4.02 11.30 14.21
N LYS A 213 -3.37 10.21 13.80
CA LYS A 213 -2.33 10.20 12.79
C LYS A 213 -2.53 9.06 11.82
N SER A 214 -2.08 9.28 10.60
CA SER A 214 -2.08 8.33 9.50
C SER A 214 -0.66 7.86 9.20
N TRP A 215 -0.48 6.56 8.98
CA TRP A 215 0.78 6.03 8.46
C TRP A 215 1.19 6.73 7.15
N ILE A 216 0.23 6.97 6.24
CA ILE A 216 0.47 7.49 4.89
C ILE A 216 0.61 9.02 4.85
N LYS A 217 -0.24 9.77 5.56
CA LYS A 217 -0.21 11.26 5.52
C LYS A 217 0.66 11.91 6.57
N ASP A 218 0.86 11.26 7.71
CA ASP A 218 1.58 11.89 8.82
C ASP A 218 2.93 11.22 9.09
N ILE A 219 2.92 9.92 9.41
CA ILE A 219 4.12 9.25 9.92
C ILE A 219 5.18 9.08 8.82
N TYR A 220 4.80 8.51 7.69
CA TYR A 220 5.73 8.26 6.58
C TYR A 220 6.32 9.53 5.95
N PRO A 221 5.52 10.59 5.65
CA PRO A 221 6.08 11.83 5.12
C PRO A 221 7.04 12.50 6.09
N GLU A 222 6.77 12.42 7.40
CA GLU A 222 7.65 12.97 8.43
C GLU A 222 8.98 12.23 8.51
N ILE A 223 8.97 10.90 8.48
CA ILE A 223 10.19 10.07 8.42
C ILE A 223 11.01 10.40 7.18
N LYS A 224 10.35 10.44 6.01
CA LYS A 224 10.98 10.77 4.72
C LYS A 224 11.57 12.19 4.73
N ARG A 225 10.90 13.15 5.38
CA ARG A 225 11.38 14.52 5.54
C ARG A 225 12.66 14.57 6.38
N ILE A 226 12.69 13.83 7.49
CA ILE A 226 13.84 13.77 8.40
C ILE A 226 15.03 13.09 7.73
N GLU A 227 14.83 11.93 7.10
CA GLU A 227 15.85 11.20 6.35
C GLU A 227 16.52 12.10 5.30
N LYS A 228 15.72 12.77 4.45
CA LYS A 228 16.23 13.73 3.47
C LYS A 228 17.02 14.87 4.10
N GLY A 229 16.68 15.27 5.32
CA GLY A 229 17.34 16.34 6.07
C GLY A 229 18.69 15.94 6.68
N ILE A 230 18.92 14.65 6.94
CA ILE A 230 20.14 14.18 7.62
C ILE A 230 21.37 14.23 6.72
N ASP A 231 21.20 13.98 5.42
CA ASP A 231 22.30 13.90 4.46
C ASP A 231 22.40 15.14 3.55
N VAL A 232 21.67 16.22 3.85
CA VAL A 232 21.83 17.50 3.13
C VAL A 232 23.26 18.01 3.29
N GLY A 233 23.98 18.09 2.17
CA GLY A 233 25.34 18.61 2.11
C GLY A 233 26.45 17.56 2.12
N LYS A 234 26.12 16.27 2.26
CA LYS A 234 27.11 15.19 2.06
C LYS A 234 27.33 14.92 0.58
N LYS A 235 28.57 14.67 0.19
CA LYS A 235 28.89 14.20 -1.17
C LYS A 235 28.34 12.78 -1.34
N LYS A 236 27.87 12.41 -2.54
CA LYS A 236 27.38 11.05 -2.87
C LYS A 236 28.35 9.91 -2.52
N GLN A 237 29.63 10.22 -2.31
CA GLN A 237 30.68 9.25 -1.96
C GLN A 237 30.84 9.01 -0.45
N GLU A 238 30.19 9.78 0.41
CA GLU A 238 30.26 9.56 1.85
C GLU A 238 29.32 8.44 2.27
N GLN A 239 29.80 7.56 3.15
CA GLN A 239 29.03 6.46 3.71
C GLN A 239 27.74 7.00 4.34
N GLU A 240 26.62 6.33 4.03
CA GLU A 240 25.31 6.62 4.60
C GLU A 240 25.40 6.65 6.13
N SER A 241 24.81 7.67 6.77
CA SER A 241 24.82 7.71 8.23
C SER A 241 23.93 6.61 8.82
N LYS A 242 24.31 6.10 9.99
CA LYS A 242 23.48 5.14 10.76
C LYS A 242 22.02 5.59 10.87
N ASP A 243 21.78 6.88 11.13
CA ASP A 243 20.42 7.41 11.28
C ASP A 243 19.63 7.35 9.95
N SER A 244 20.27 7.70 8.84
CA SER A 244 19.67 7.64 7.49
C SER A 244 19.35 6.20 7.10
N PHE A 245 20.30 5.29 7.31
CA PHE A 245 20.12 3.86 7.10
C PHE A 245 18.92 3.30 7.89
N LEU A 246 18.83 3.58 9.20
CA LEU A 246 17.71 3.08 10.03
C LEU A 246 16.35 3.65 9.60
N LEU A 247 16.28 4.91 9.19
CA LEU A 247 15.04 5.52 8.69
C LEU A 247 14.63 4.93 7.34
N LYS A 248 15.60 4.66 6.47
CA LYS A 248 15.41 3.99 5.19
C LYS A 248 14.88 2.57 5.37
N GLU A 249 15.56 1.74 6.18
CA GLU A 249 15.11 0.37 6.50
C GLU A 249 13.69 0.35 7.07
N PHE A 250 13.38 1.30 7.96
CA PHE A 250 12.03 1.38 8.53
C PHE A 250 10.97 1.76 7.48
N ARG A 251 11.27 2.68 6.56
CA ARG A 251 10.36 3.01 5.46
C ARG A 251 10.09 1.82 4.55
N GLU A 252 11.14 1.06 4.25
CA GLU A 252 11.06 -0.13 3.40
C GLU A 252 10.26 -1.23 4.09
N TYR A 253 10.45 -1.40 5.40
CA TYR A 253 9.61 -2.27 6.20
C TYR A 253 8.14 -1.86 6.14
N LEU A 254 7.83 -0.57 6.33
CA LEU A 254 6.45 -0.06 6.23
C LEU A 254 5.85 -0.28 4.83
N GLU A 255 6.66 -0.17 3.77
CA GLU A 255 6.22 -0.45 2.40
C GLU A 255 5.93 -1.94 2.23
N ALA A 256 6.82 -2.82 2.72
CA ALA A 256 6.70 -4.27 2.61
C ALA A 256 5.36 -4.76 3.17
N ILE A 257 4.92 -4.20 4.29
CA ILE A 257 3.67 -4.54 5.00
C ILE A 257 2.46 -3.69 4.59
N GLU A 258 2.58 -2.91 3.51
CA GLU A 258 1.48 -2.14 2.90
C GLU A 258 0.91 -0.99 3.76
N LEU A 259 1.70 -0.44 4.69
CA LEU A 259 1.32 0.74 5.48
C LEU A 259 1.70 2.07 4.84
N THR A 260 2.49 2.02 3.77
CA THR A 260 2.95 3.21 3.02
C THR A 260 2.69 3.02 1.53
N PRO A 261 2.57 4.12 0.77
CA PRO A 261 2.43 4.05 -0.67
C PRO A 261 3.67 3.45 -1.32
N PHE A 262 3.50 2.89 -2.52
CA PHE A 262 4.59 2.44 -3.37
C PHE A 262 5.67 3.52 -3.49
N VAL A 263 6.92 3.17 -3.21
CA VAL A 263 8.03 4.14 -3.15
C VAL A 263 8.92 4.10 -4.39
N GLY A 264 8.69 3.16 -5.30
CA GLY A 264 9.52 2.91 -6.48
C GLY A 264 10.19 1.54 -6.45
N PHE A 265 10.91 1.24 -7.52
CA PHE A 265 11.76 0.06 -7.62
C PHE A 265 13.21 0.42 -7.27
N LYS A 266 13.96 -0.57 -6.81
CA LYS A 266 15.39 -0.52 -6.54
C LYS A 266 16.08 -1.58 -7.37
N GLU A 267 17.38 -1.44 -7.60
CA GLU A 267 18.19 -2.43 -8.35
C GLU A 267 18.05 -3.85 -7.78
N GLU A 268 18.07 -4.00 -6.45
CA GLU A 268 17.89 -5.29 -5.77
C GLU A 268 16.51 -5.93 -6.01
N ASP A 269 15.47 -5.15 -6.33
CA ASP A 269 14.15 -5.69 -6.63
C ASP A 269 14.18 -6.48 -7.94
N PHE A 270 15.04 -6.11 -8.90
CA PHE A 270 15.20 -6.81 -10.18
C PHE A 270 15.94 -8.13 -10.06
N LEU A 271 16.56 -8.39 -8.89
CA LEU A 271 17.27 -9.63 -8.60
C LEU A 271 16.37 -10.67 -7.91
N ASP A 272 15.21 -10.26 -7.41
CA ASP A 272 14.26 -11.11 -6.67
C ASP A 272 12.86 -11.03 -7.33
N GLU A 273 12.51 -12.08 -8.07
CA GLU A 273 11.26 -12.16 -8.82
C GLU A 273 10.02 -12.04 -7.92
N GLU A 274 10.05 -12.56 -6.70
CA GLU A 274 8.92 -12.47 -5.77
C GLU A 274 8.74 -11.03 -5.27
N LYS A 275 9.85 -10.40 -4.85
CA LYS A 275 9.85 -9.00 -4.41
C LYS A 275 9.42 -8.06 -5.53
N MET A 276 9.89 -8.30 -6.75
CA MET A 276 9.47 -7.55 -7.93
C MET A 276 7.97 -7.70 -8.18
N ASN A 277 7.45 -8.93 -8.21
CA ASN A 277 6.03 -9.19 -8.47
C ASN A 277 5.13 -8.48 -7.45
N ASN A 278 5.52 -8.50 -6.17
CA ASN A 278 4.84 -7.76 -5.11
C ASN A 278 4.86 -6.24 -5.35
N LYS A 279 5.98 -5.69 -5.84
CA LYS A 279 6.09 -4.26 -6.17
C LYS A 279 5.31 -3.88 -7.43
N ILE A 280 5.26 -4.72 -8.45
CA ILE A 280 4.42 -4.52 -9.64
C ILE A 280 2.95 -4.50 -9.24
N GLU A 281 2.52 -5.35 -8.31
CA GLU A 281 1.15 -5.33 -7.78
C GLU A 281 0.84 -3.99 -7.08
N LYS A 282 1.77 -3.49 -6.27
CA LYS A 282 1.64 -2.18 -5.59
C LYS A 282 1.62 -1.01 -6.57
N LEU A 283 2.52 -1.03 -7.57
CA LEU A 283 2.53 -0.03 -8.64
C LEU A 283 1.20 -0.02 -9.39
N GLY A 284 0.72 -1.19 -9.78
CA GLY A 284 -0.56 -1.33 -10.46
C GLY A 284 -1.73 -0.81 -9.64
N ALA A 285 -1.76 -1.09 -8.33
CA ALA A 285 -2.78 -0.57 -7.42
C ALA A 285 -2.71 0.96 -7.32
N ALA A 286 -1.51 1.53 -7.23
CA ALA A 286 -1.32 2.99 -7.19
C ALA A 286 -1.77 3.66 -8.49
N VAL A 287 -1.39 3.10 -9.65
CA VAL A 287 -1.84 3.56 -10.97
C VAL A 287 -3.36 3.47 -11.09
N ALA A 288 -3.99 2.41 -10.58
CA ALA A 288 -5.45 2.24 -10.64
C ALA A 288 -6.18 3.36 -9.89
N GLU A 289 -5.72 3.69 -8.69
CA GLU A 289 -6.31 4.75 -7.87
C GLU A 289 -6.14 6.13 -8.53
N GLU A 290 -4.99 6.41 -9.14
CA GLU A 290 -4.77 7.66 -9.89
C GLU A 290 -5.61 7.74 -11.18
N LEU A 291 -5.73 6.63 -11.92
CA LEU A 291 -6.60 6.56 -13.09
C LEU A 291 -8.07 6.79 -12.71
N LYS A 292 -8.51 6.24 -11.59
CA LYS A 292 -9.89 6.41 -11.08
C LYS A 292 -10.20 7.86 -10.72
N LYS A 293 -9.23 8.60 -10.19
CA LYS A 293 -9.35 10.05 -9.96
C LYS A 293 -9.45 10.81 -11.28
N SER A 294 -8.58 10.47 -12.24
CA SER A 294 -8.49 11.16 -13.53
C SER A 294 -9.68 10.90 -14.46
N SER A 295 -10.25 9.69 -14.44
CA SER A 295 -11.32 9.27 -15.37
C SER A 295 -12.74 9.49 -14.87
N LYS A 296 -12.93 10.30 -13.81
CA LYS A 296 -14.23 10.54 -13.17
C LYS A 296 -14.93 9.23 -12.73
N GLY A 297 -14.15 8.20 -12.39
CA GLY A 297 -14.68 6.93 -11.87
C GLY A 297 -15.18 5.93 -12.92
N LYS A 298 -14.84 6.09 -14.21
CA LYS A 298 -15.22 5.13 -15.27
C LYS A 298 -14.56 3.75 -15.13
N TYR A 299 -13.44 3.62 -14.43
CA TYR A 299 -12.76 2.31 -14.27
C TYR A 299 -13.18 1.57 -13.01
N LEU A 300 -13.68 0.33 -13.20
CA LEU A 300 -14.21 -0.49 -12.11
C LEU A 300 -13.90 -1.98 -12.28
N LYS A 301 -12.63 -2.37 -12.47
CA LYS A 301 -12.02 -3.42 -11.61
C LYS A 301 -10.57 -3.77 -11.93
N TYR A 302 -9.92 -4.23 -10.87
CA TYR A 302 -8.63 -4.89 -10.82
C TYR A 302 -8.78 -6.41 -11.00
N SER A 303 -7.91 -7.02 -11.82
CA SER A 303 -7.63 -8.47 -11.74
C SER A 303 -6.14 -8.73 -11.99
N GLY A 304 -5.36 -8.90 -10.93
CA GLY A 304 -3.98 -9.36 -11.02
C GLY A 304 -3.94 -10.89 -11.14
N ARG A 305 -3.13 -11.42 -12.06
CA ARG A 305 -2.74 -12.83 -12.06
C ARG A 305 -1.31 -12.93 -11.54
N ARG A 306 -1.13 -13.53 -10.37
CA ARG A 306 0.17 -13.67 -9.68
C ARG A 306 1.27 -14.39 -10.47
N LYS A 307 0.94 -15.20 -11.47
CA LYS A 307 1.89 -16.16 -12.04
C LYS A 307 2.98 -15.56 -12.95
N ASN A 308 2.78 -14.37 -13.53
CA ASN A 308 3.69 -13.85 -14.55
C ASN A 308 4.03 -12.36 -14.38
N GLY A 309 3.94 -11.80 -13.17
CA GLY A 309 4.41 -10.44 -12.90
C GLY A 309 3.77 -9.32 -13.73
N TRP A 310 2.51 -9.49 -14.17
CA TRP A 310 1.79 -8.46 -14.92
C TRP A 310 0.53 -8.00 -14.19
N TYR A 311 0.26 -6.70 -14.29
CA TYR A 311 -0.88 -6.06 -13.65
C TYR A 311 -1.83 -5.45 -14.67
N ALA A 312 -3.12 -5.83 -14.66
CA ALA A 312 -4.08 -5.32 -15.64
C ALA A 312 -5.33 -4.59 -15.14
N PHE A 313 -5.81 -3.72 -16.03
CA PHE A 313 -6.93 -2.80 -15.82
C PHE A 313 -7.99 -3.01 -16.90
N SER A 314 -9.27 -3.12 -16.51
CA SER A 314 -10.41 -3.26 -17.43
C SER A 314 -11.62 -2.46 -16.93
N GLU A 315 -12.50 -2.06 -17.86
CA GLU A 315 -13.75 -1.36 -17.54
C GLU A 315 -14.84 -2.28 -16.97
N SER A 316 -14.81 -3.59 -17.22
CA SER A 316 -15.91 -4.49 -16.84
C SER A 316 -15.51 -5.58 -15.82
N LYS A 317 -16.53 -6.15 -15.14
CA LYS A 317 -16.37 -7.15 -14.05
C LYS A 317 -15.84 -8.50 -14.51
N LYS A 318 -16.12 -8.86 -15.76
CA LYS A 318 -15.42 -9.94 -16.45
C LYS A 318 -14.27 -9.23 -17.16
N MET A 319 -13.10 -9.84 -17.35
CA MET A 319 -12.23 -9.34 -18.42
C MET A 319 -13.05 -9.50 -19.70
N SER A 320 -13.87 -8.52 -20.08
CA SER A 320 -14.44 -8.41 -21.40
C SER A 320 -13.22 -8.14 -22.26
N ASN A 321 -12.59 -9.24 -22.68
CA ASN A 321 -12.05 -9.55 -24.00
C ASN A 321 -11.91 -8.40 -25.00
N GLU A 322 -11.62 -7.17 -24.64
CA GLU A 322 -11.72 -6.02 -25.55
C GLU A 322 -10.58 -5.07 -25.26
N VAL A 323 -10.35 -4.64 -24.01
CA VAL A 323 -9.25 -3.74 -23.66
C VAL A 323 -8.63 -4.06 -22.31
N ASN A 324 -7.30 -4.22 -22.25
CA ASN A 324 -6.54 -4.31 -21.01
C ASN A 324 -5.28 -3.46 -21.09
N PHE A 325 -4.99 -2.69 -20.05
CA PHE A 325 -3.64 -2.20 -19.82
C PHE A 325 -2.89 -3.26 -19.04
N SER A 326 -1.61 -3.51 -19.29
CA SER A 326 -0.75 -4.37 -18.48
C SER A 326 0.55 -3.66 -18.10
N ILE A 327 1.06 -3.89 -16.89
CA ILE A 327 2.39 -3.44 -16.47
C ILE A 327 3.20 -4.69 -16.14
N TYR A 328 4.33 -4.90 -16.80
CA TYR A 328 5.22 -6.05 -16.56
C TYR A 328 6.69 -5.66 -16.70
N GLN A 329 7.58 -6.52 -16.20
CA GLN A 329 9.02 -6.36 -16.36
C GLN A 329 9.53 -7.18 -17.56
N GLU A 330 10.38 -6.58 -18.39
CA GLU A 330 11.15 -7.26 -19.42
C GLU A 330 12.64 -6.91 -19.25
N GLY A 331 13.40 -7.78 -18.59
CA GLY A 331 14.80 -7.49 -18.24
C GLY A 331 14.91 -6.32 -17.27
N LEU A 332 15.58 -5.23 -17.67
CA LEU A 332 15.70 -3.98 -16.90
C LEU A 332 14.74 -2.89 -17.40
N GLU A 333 13.64 -3.28 -18.04
CA GLU A 333 12.63 -2.36 -18.57
C GLU A 333 11.26 -2.68 -17.94
N PHE A 334 10.49 -1.63 -17.64
CA PHE A 334 9.07 -1.74 -17.36
C PHE A 334 8.30 -1.52 -18.65
N CYS A 335 7.40 -2.45 -18.97
CA CYS A 335 6.53 -2.32 -20.12
C CYS A 335 5.13 -1.97 -19.63
N VAL A 336 4.60 -0.84 -20.08
CA VAL A 336 3.18 -0.51 -20.01
C VAL A 336 2.58 -0.88 -21.36
N GLN A 337 1.67 -1.83 -21.38
CA GLN A 337 1.13 -2.36 -22.61
C GLN A 337 -0.38 -2.15 -22.68
N LEU A 338 -0.90 -1.74 -23.83
CA LEU A 338 -2.31 -1.77 -24.15
C LEU A 338 -2.59 -3.00 -25.01
N HIS A 339 -3.46 -3.88 -24.53
CA HIS A 339 -4.01 -5.00 -25.27
C HIS A 339 -5.43 -4.66 -25.70
N LEU A 340 -5.65 -4.53 -27.00
CA LEU A 340 -6.97 -4.45 -27.62
C LEU A 340 -7.29 -5.78 -28.31
N LYS A 341 -8.38 -6.43 -27.96
CA LYS A 341 -8.86 -7.60 -28.71
C LYS A 341 -9.87 -7.12 -29.73
N ILE A 342 -9.57 -7.36 -31.00
CA ILE A 342 -10.42 -7.00 -32.12
C ILE A 342 -11.24 -8.24 -32.52
N ASN A 343 -12.48 -8.34 -32.06
CA ASN A 343 -13.41 -9.40 -32.45
C ASN A 343 -14.87 -8.90 -32.57
N GLY A 344 -15.74 -9.73 -33.12
CA GLY A 344 -17.20 -9.49 -33.12
C GLY A 344 -17.62 -8.17 -33.77
N GLU A 345 -18.57 -7.47 -33.12
CA GLU A 345 -19.07 -6.15 -33.55
C GLU A 345 -18.02 -5.04 -33.40
N PHE A 346 -17.14 -5.17 -32.41
CA PHE A 346 -16.06 -4.22 -32.17
C PHE A 346 -15.08 -4.15 -33.36
N GLY A 347 -14.66 -5.30 -33.89
CA GLY A 347 -13.83 -5.34 -35.09
C GLY A 347 -14.50 -4.73 -36.32
N LYS A 348 -15.82 -4.94 -36.47
CA LYS A 348 -16.59 -4.36 -37.58
C LYS A 348 -16.63 -2.84 -37.52
N ARG A 349 -16.93 -2.26 -36.36
CA ARG A 349 -16.96 -0.79 -36.16
C ARG A 349 -15.62 -0.14 -36.43
N LEU A 350 -14.54 -0.71 -35.89
CA LEU A 350 -13.19 -0.20 -36.14
C LEU A 350 -12.85 -0.21 -37.63
N LYS A 351 -13.25 -1.26 -38.35
CA LYS A 351 -13.06 -1.31 -39.81
C LYS A 351 -13.87 -0.22 -40.52
N GLU A 352 -15.14 -0.03 -40.17
CA GLU A 352 -16.00 1.00 -40.75
C GLU A 352 -15.40 2.40 -40.56
N GLU A 353 -14.86 2.70 -39.38
CA GLU A 353 -14.21 3.99 -39.12
C GLU A 353 -12.87 4.17 -39.85
N LEU A 354 -12.08 3.11 -40.03
CA LEU A 354 -10.83 3.18 -40.81
C LEU A 354 -11.08 3.26 -42.33
N GLU A 355 -12.24 2.79 -42.79
CA GLU A 355 -12.71 2.94 -44.16
C GLU A 355 -13.26 4.35 -44.44
N ASN A 356 -13.70 5.10 -43.41
CA ASN A 356 -14.10 6.50 -43.47
C ASN A 356 -12.87 7.44 -43.46
N ASP A 357 -12.82 8.44 -44.36
CA ASP A 357 -11.71 9.40 -44.42
C ASP A 357 -11.52 10.18 -43.11
N ARG A 358 -12.60 10.58 -42.45
CA ARG A 358 -12.53 11.30 -41.18
C ARG A 358 -12.04 10.41 -40.04
N GLY A 359 -12.56 9.18 -39.95
CA GLY A 359 -12.12 8.22 -38.94
C GLY A 359 -10.65 7.84 -39.14
N ARG A 360 -10.22 7.72 -40.40
CA ARG A 360 -8.82 7.52 -40.77
C ARG A 360 -7.92 8.68 -40.34
N GLU A 361 -8.31 9.92 -40.59
CA GLU A 361 -7.55 11.11 -40.16
C GLU A 361 -7.44 11.19 -38.64
N ASP A 362 -8.54 10.94 -37.92
CA ASP A 362 -8.56 10.91 -36.46
C ASP A 362 -7.64 9.79 -35.91
N PHE A 363 -7.65 8.60 -36.52
CA PHE A 363 -6.77 7.48 -36.13
C PHE A 363 -5.30 7.77 -36.39
N ASP A 364 -4.97 8.31 -37.58
CA ASP A 364 -3.61 8.70 -37.94
C ASP A 364 -3.09 9.78 -37.00
N LYS A 365 -3.93 10.78 -36.66
CA LYS A 365 -3.58 11.83 -35.71
C LYS A 365 -3.24 11.25 -34.34
N ILE A 366 -4.03 10.32 -33.83
CA ILE A 366 -3.75 9.64 -32.56
C ILE A 366 -2.41 8.89 -32.62
N LEU A 367 -2.14 8.18 -33.72
CA LEU A 367 -0.88 7.43 -33.88
C LEU A 367 0.35 8.34 -34.06
N ILE A 368 0.19 9.52 -34.67
CA ILE A 368 1.24 10.54 -34.81
C ILE A 368 1.50 11.25 -33.48
N GLU A 369 0.46 11.45 -32.67
CA GLU A 369 0.56 12.07 -31.35
C GLU A 369 1.12 11.12 -30.29
N LEU A 370 1.24 9.82 -30.57
CA LEU A 370 1.97 8.90 -29.70
C LEU A 370 3.43 9.39 -29.57
N PRO A 371 3.94 9.57 -28.34
CA PRO A 371 5.23 10.22 -28.15
C PRO A 371 6.37 9.37 -28.75
N ASP A 372 7.03 9.94 -29.76
CA ASP A 372 8.33 9.51 -30.26
C ASP A 372 9.42 10.04 -29.32
N GLY A 373 9.44 9.51 -28.10
CA GLY A 373 10.52 9.82 -27.16
C GLY A 373 11.75 8.96 -27.43
N ASP A 374 12.95 9.49 -27.12
CA ASP A 374 14.22 8.75 -27.12
C ASP A 374 14.22 7.48 -26.22
N TYR A 375 13.15 7.28 -25.45
CA TYR A 375 13.04 6.32 -24.36
C TYR A 375 11.84 5.37 -24.45
N TYR A 376 10.97 5.52 -25.47
CA TYR A 376 9.78 4.69 -25.65
C TYR A 376 9.87 3.99 -27.01
N SER A 377 9.71 2.68 -27.05
CA SER A 377 9.50 1.97 -28.31
C SER A 377 8.04 1.53 -28.37
N GLY A 378 7.21 2.35 -29.01
CA GLY A 378 5.85 1.99 -29.40
C GLY A 378 5.89 0.83 -30.39
N GLU A 379 5.70 -0.39 -29.90
CA GLU A 379 5.55 -1.57 -30.76
C GLU A 379 4.06 -1.85 -30.96
N ILE A 380 3.62 -1.82 -32.22
CA ILE A 380 2.27 -2.22 -32.60
C ILE A 380 2.35 -3.66 -33.13
N THR A 381 1.86 -4.62 -32.36
CA THR A 381 1.80 -6.03 -32.78
C THR A 381 0.35 -6.40 -33.09
N ILE A 382 0.11 -6.98 -34.27
CA ILE A 382 -1.17 -7.59 -34.61
C ILE A 382 -1.01 -9.10 -34.61
N MET A 383 -1.64 -9.80 -33.66
CA MET A 383 -1.49 -11.25 -33.47
C MET A 383 -2.79 -12.00 -33.78
N GLY A 384 -2.70 -13.17 -34.41
CA GLY A 384 -3.84 -14.10 -34.50
C GLY A 384 -4.17 -14.75 -33.15
N LEU A 385 -5.40 -15.22 -32.96
CA LEU A 385 -5.85 -15.84 -31.69
C LEU A 385 -5.04 -17.08 -31.27
N GLU A 386 -4.64 -17.92 -32.22
CA GLU A 386 -3.81 -19.11 -31.95
C GLU A 386 -2.39 -18.73 -31.50
N GLU A 387 -1.81 -17.67 -32.08
CA GLU A 387 -0.51 -17.13 -31.68
C GLU A 387 -0.57 -16.48 -30.29
N PHE A 388 -1.63 -15.73 -30.00
CA PHE A 388 -1.85 -15.14 -28.68
C PHE A 388 -1.98 -16.20 -27.58
N GLN A 389 -2.68 -17.31 -27.86
CA GLN A 389 -2.82 -18.41 -26.91
C GLN A 389 -1.48 -19.12 -26.64
N ARG A 390 -0.62 -19.28 -27.65
CA ARG A 390 0.72 -19.88 -27.51
C ARG A 390 1.70 -19.02 -26.70
N GLN A 391 1.64 -17.69 -26.85
CA GLN A 391 2.50 -16.77 -26.10
C GLN A 391 2.23 -16.84 -24.57
N TYR A 392 0.99 -17.11 -24.16
CA TYR A 392 0.62 -17.26 -22.76
C TYR A 392 0.91 -18.66 -22.17
N THR A 393 1.30 -19.65 -22.99
CA THR A 393 1.62 -21.03 -22.55
C THR A 393 3.12 -21.34 -22.47
N GLY A 394 4.01 -20.37 -22.76
CA GLY A 394 5.45 -20.50 -22.52
C GLY A 394 6.29 -21.05 -23.67
N ASP A 395 5.71 -21.25 -24.87
CA ASP A 395 6.43 -21.73 -26.04
C ASP A 395 6.64 -20.62 -27.08
N LEU A 396 7.91 -20.24 -27.26
CA LEU A 396 8.54 -19.46 -28.34
C LEU A 396 7.87 -18.18 -28.90
N TYR A 397 8.64 -17.09 -28.89
CA TYR A 397 8.38 -15.83 -29.60
C TYR A 397 8.38 -16.00 -31.13
N THR A 398 7.36 -15.46 -31.81
CA THR A 398 7.48 -14.53 -32.96
C THR A 398 6.08 -14.02 -33.32
N VAL A 399 5.81 -12.73 -33.13
CA VAL A 399 4.85 -11.98 -33.96
C VAL A 399 5.52 -10.65 -34.33
N VAL A 400 5.29 -10.17 -35.55
CA VAL A 400 6.18 -9.26 -36.28
C VAL A 400 6.52 -7.97 -35.54
N THR A 401 7.74 -7.92 -34.99
CA THR A 401 8.61 -6.74 -34.96
C THR A 401 9.99 -7.09 -35.42
N LYS A 402 10.26 -6.85 -36.69
CA LYS A 402 11.65 -6.73 -37.12
C LYS A 402 11.78 -5.86 -38.35
N TYR A 403 11.59 -4.55 -38.20
CA TYR A 403 12.11 -3.61 -39.20
C TYR A 403 12.42 -2.21 -38.64
N VAL A 404 13.14 -2.09 -37.52
CA VAL A 404 13.62 -0.74 -37.11
C VAL A 404 15.09 -0.65 -36.70
N LYS A 405 15.70 -1.58 -35.95
CA LYS A 405 17.11 -1.32 -35.53
C LYS A 405 18.20 -1.59 -36.57
N LYS A 406 18.00 -2.47 -37.56
CA LYS A 406 19.10 -2.90 -38.46
C LYS A 406 19.03 -2.39 -39.91
N ASN A 407 17.87 -1.92 -40.38
CA ASN A 407 17.68 -1.45 -41.77
C ASN A 407 17.25 0.03 -41.89
N ALA A 408 17.09 0.77 -40.79
CA ALA A 408 16.48 2.10 -40.80
C ALA A 408 17.40 3.27 -41.22
N TYR A 409 18.69 3.03 -41.51
CA TYR A 409 19.65 4.12 -41.73
C TYR A 409 20.20 4.24 -43.16
N LYS A 410 19.66 3.51 -44.14
CA LYS A 410 20.25 3.48 -45.50
C LYS A 410 19.41 4.07 -46.64
N GLY A 411 18.25 4.67 -46.38
CA GLY A 411 17.44 5.30 -47.43
C GLY A 411 16.90 6.65 -46.97
N GLY A 412 17.26 7.73 -47.68
CA GLY A 412 16.99 9.13 -47.35
C GLY A 412 15.52 9.59 -47.36
N LYS A 413 14.58 8.74 -46.92
CA LYS A 413 13.21 9.18 -46.63
C LYS A 413 13.21 10.14 -45.45
N THR A 414 12.32 11.12 -45.46
CA THR A 414 12.05 11.97 -44.31
C THR A 414 11.36 11.16 -43.20
N TYR A 415 11.41 11.65 -41.96
CA TYR A 415 10.70 11.04 -40.84
C TYR A 415 9.19 10.92 -41.12
N HIS A 416 8.60 11.94 -41.74
CA HIS A 416 7.18 11.99 -42.05
C HIS A 416 6.73 10.92 -43.05
N GLU A 417 7.49 10.74 -44.15
CA GLU A 417 7.21 9.70 -45.15
C GLU A 417 7.30 8.28 -44.56
N ARG A 418 8.13 8.08 -43.53
CA ARG A 418 8.23 6.79 -42.83
C ARG A 418 7.02 6.54 -41.94
N VAL A 419 6.55 7.56 -41.24
CA VAL A 419 5.35 7.48 -40.41
C VAL A 419 4.14 7.17 -41.30
N GLU A 420 3.99 7.86 -42.43
CA GLU A 420 2.84 7.65 -43.34
C GLU A 420 2.77 6.22 -43.90
N VAL A 421 3.90 5.66 -44.35
CA VAL A 421 3.98 4.26 -44.82
C VAL A 421 3.66 3.28 -43.69
N ARG A 422 4.11 3.56 -42.46
CA ARG A 422 3.84 2.74 -41.27
C ARG A 422 2.35 2.74 -40.92
N LEU A 423 1.72 3.91 -40.89
CA LEU A 423 0.29 4.09 -40.63
C LEU A 423 -0.56 3.37 -41.67
N LYS A 424 -0.21 3.51 -42.96
CA LYS A 424 -0.86 2.79 -44.05
C LYS A 424 -0.81 1.26 -43.85
N THR A 425 0.37 0.72 -43.54
CA THR A 425 0.56 -0.73 -43.34
C THR A 425 -0.28 -1.25 -42.18
N ILE A 426 -0.29 -0.56 -41.04
CA ILE A 426 -1.08 -0.95 -39.86
C ILE A 426 -2.58 -0.97 -40.19
N ARG A 427 -3.08 0.06 -40.87
CA ARG A 427 -4.50 0.14 -41.28
C ARG A 427 -4.89 -1.01 -42.19
N GLU A 428 -4.10 -1.29 -43.22
CA GLU A 428 -4.36 -2.38 -44.16
C GLU A 428 -4.39 -3.74 -43.45
N MET A 429 -3.49 -3.98 -42.49
CA MET A 429 -3.50 -5.20 -41.67
C MET A 429 -4.76 -5.32 -40.79
N ILE A 430 -5.20 -4.24 -40.15
CA ILE A 430 -6.43 -4.24 -39.34
C ILE A 430 -7.63 -4.56 -40.23
N ILE A 431 -7.76 -3.87 -41.37
CA ILE A 431 -8.88 -4.06 -42.31
C ILE A 431 -8.90 -5.49 -42.85
N ALA A 432 -7.74 -6.05 -43.23
CA ALA A 432 -7.63 -7.42 -43.73
C ALA A 432 -8.09 -8.45 -42.68
N ASN A 433 -7.59 -8.32 -41.44
CA ASN A 433 -7.93 -9.23 -40.35
C ASN A 433 -9.41 -9.20 -39.97
N VAL A 434 -10.03 -8.01 -39.96
CA VAL A 434 -11.48 -7.89 -39.75
C VAL A 434 -12.27 -8.52 -40.89
N LYS A 435 -11.86 -8.31 -42.15
CA LYS A 435 -12.52 -8.93 -43.33
C LYS A 435 -12.51 -10.45 -43.25
N GLU A 436 -11.42 -11.04 -42.79
CA GLU A 436 -11.27 -12.50 -42.65
C GLU A 436 -11.97 -13.06 -41.40
N LYS A 437 -12.63 -12.21 -40.58
CA LYS A 437 -13.24 -12.57 -39.29
C LYS A 437 -12.26 -13.29 -38.35
N LYS A 438 -10.95 -13.06 -38.52
CA LYS A 438 -9.93 -13.66 -37.68
C LYS A 438 -9.88 -12.90 -36.36
N PRO A 439 -10.06 -13.57 -35.21
CA PRO A 439 -9.86 -12.93 -33.92
C PRO A 439 -8.41 -12.46 -33.84
N SER A 440 -8.24 -11.15 -33.71
CA SER A 440 -6.95 -10.48 -33.81
C SER A 440 -6.72 -9.67 -32.54
N TRP A 441 -5.49 -9.63 -32.07
CA TRP A 441 -5.08 -8.77 -30.95
C TRP A 441 -4.23 -7.65 -31.48
N PHE A 442 -4.54 -6.43 -31.07
CA PHE A 442 -3.75 -5.25 -31.30
C PHE A 442 -3.07 -4.88 -30.00
N LYS A 443 -1.73 -4.91 -30.00
CA LYS A 443 -0.88 -4.67 -28.83
C LYS A 443 -0.09 -3.40 -29.08
N ILE A 444 -0.11 -2.46 -28.14
CA ILE A 444 0.83 -1.33 -28.09
C ILE A 444 1.68 -1.45 -26.85
N ASP A 445 3.00 -1.56 -27.01
CA ASP A 445 3.93 -1.57 -25.89
C ASP A 445 4.61 -0.21 -25.71
N TYR A 446 4.65 0.29 -24.47
CA TYR A 446 5.49 1.39 -24.04
C TYR A 446 6.55 0.86 -23.08
N LYS A 447 7.81 0.93 -23.50
CA LYS A 447 8.94 0.55 -22.64
C LYS A 447 9.44 1.77 -21.86
N ILE A 448 9.66 1.60 -20.57
CA ILE A 448 10.19 2.60 -19.64
C ILE A 448 11.45 1.98 -19.02
N GLN A 449 12.61 2.63 -19.19
CA GLN A 449 13.85 2.11 -18.61
C GLN A 449 13.82 2.14 -17.08
N ALA A 450 14.13 1.00 -16.43
CA ALA A 450 14.05 0.85 -14.98
C ALA A 450 15.00 1.77 -14.21
N GLN A 451 16.17 2.10 -14.76
CA GLN A 451 17.13 3.01 -14.12
C GLN A 451 16.54 4.39 -13.78
N LYS A 452 15.50 4.85 -14.51
CA LYS A 452 14.79 6.09 -14.18
C LYS A 452 13.68 5.89 -13.14
N ALA A 453 13.16 4.68 -12.99
CA ALA A 453 12.14 4.34 -12.00
C ALA A 453 12.67 4.45 -10.56
N GLU A 454 13.98 4.19 -10.38
CA GLU A 454 14.67 4.26 -9.10
C GLU A 454 14.77 5.69 -8.55
N GLU A 455 15.12 6.66 -9.40
CA GLU A 455 15.29 8.05 -8.96
C GLU A 455 13.97 8.78 -8.71
N LYS A 456 12.86 8.27 -9.26
CA LYS A 456 11.58 8.98 -9.34
C LYS A 456 10.35 8.11 -9.08
N GLY A 457 10.36 7.27 -8.06
CA GLY A 457 9.25 6.33 -7.77
C GLY A 457 7.82 6.91 -7.76
N ALA A 458 7.61 8.17 -7.36
CA ALA A 458 6.31 8.83 -7.47
C ALA A 458 6.02 9.39 -8.87
N ASP A 459 7.06 9.74 -9.64
CA ASP A 459 6.90 10.24 -10.99
C ASP A 459 6.71 9.10 -11.99
N ILE A 460 7.20 7.88 -11.75
CA ILE A 460 6.85 6.74 -12.63
C ILE A 460 5.35 6.45 -12.61
N ILE A 461 4.67 6.61 -11.46
CA ILE A 461 3.20 6.51 -11.42
C ILE A 461 2.57 7.59 -12.30
N LYS A 462 3.02 8.85 -12.19
CA LYS A 462 2.50 9.95 -13.02
C LYS A 462 2.81 9.75 -14.50
N ASP A 463 3.98 9.23 -14.83
CA ASP A 463 4.39 8.96 -16.21
C ASP A 463 3.51 7.85 -16.79
N ILE A 464 3.32 6.74 -16.07
CA ILE A 464 2.43 5.66 -16.48
C ILE A 464 0.99 6.16 -16.62
N VAL A 465 0.48 6.91 -15.63
CA VAL A 465 -0.86 7.50 -15.69
C VAL A 465 -0.98 8.47 -16.85
N SER A 466 0.04 9.28 -17.13
CA SER A 466 0.08 10.19 -18.27
C SER A 466 0.07 9.43 -19.59
N ILE A 467 0.90 8.39 -19.74
CA ILE A 467 0.92 7.52 -20.93
C ILE A 467 -0.47 6.91 -21.14
N ILE A 468 -1.06 6.36 -20.08
CA ILE A 468 -2.39 5.75 -20.17
C ILE A 468 -3.43 6.80 -20.57
N THR A 469 -3.48 7.95 -19.89
CA THR A 469 -4.57 8.95 -20.03
C THR A 469 -4.41 9.88 -21.22
N LYS A 470 -3.19 10.17 -21.68
CA LYS A 470 -2.94 11.10 -22.78
C LYS A 470 -2.62 10.41 -24.09
N ASP A 471 -1.95 9.26 -24.05
CA ASP A 471 -1.45 8.64 -25.28
C ASP A 471 -2.34 7.45 -25.66
N LEU A 472 -2.60 6.56 -24.71
CA LEU A 472 -3.36 5.34 -24.95
C LEU A 472 -4.88 5.56 -24.88
N TRP A 473 -5.34 6.50 -24.05
CA TRP A 473 -6.76 6.74 -23.82
C TRP A 473 -7.49 7.38 -25.00
N PRO A 474 -6.96 8.40 -25.69
CA PRO A 474 -7.62 8.90 -26.90
C PRO A 474 -7.77 7.80 -27.95
N MET A 475 -6.80 6.90 -28.05
CA MET A 475 -6.91 5.73 -28.92
C MET A 475 -8.02 4.78 -28.45
N TYR A 476 -8.12 4.53 -27.15
CA TYR A 476 -9.26 3.81 -26.58
C TYR A 476 -10.60 4.47 -26.93
N GLU A 477 -10.74 5.78 -26.68
CA GLU A 477 -11.99 6.50 -26.93
C GLU A 477 -12.34 6.54 -28.43
N PHE A 478 -11.35 6.69 -29.30
CA PHE A 478 -11.55 6.59 -30.75
C PHE A 478 -12.05 5.21 -31.16
N ILE A 479 -11.46 4.15 -30.59
CA ILE A 479 -11.75 2.77 -30.97
C ILE A 479 -13.06 2.25 -30.35
N VAL A 480 -13.39 2.70 -29.14
CA VAL A 480 -14.55 2.21 -28.35
C VAL A 480 -15.77 3.14 -28.45
N LYS A 481 -15.64 4.32 -29.08
CA LYS A 481 -16.74 5.26 -29.34
C LYS A 481 -18.03 4.51 -29.71
N GLU A 482 -18.98 4.49 -28.78
CA GLU A 482 -20.37 4.14 -29.04
C GLU A 482 -21.08 5.31 -29.71
#